data_AF-A0A6M0C0P8-F1
#
_entry.id   AF-A0A6M0C0P8-F1
#
_cell.length_a   1.000
_cell.length_b   1.000
_cell.length_c   1.000
_cell.angle_alpha   90.00
_cell.angle_beta   90.00
_cell.angle_gamma   90.00
#
_symmetry.space_group_name_H-M   'P 1'
#
loop_
_entity.id
_entity.type
_entity.pdbx_description
1 polymer ?
#
loop_
_entity_poly.entity_id
_entity_poly.type
_entity_poly.pdbx_seq_one_letter_code
_entity_poly.pdbx_strand_id
1 'polypeptide(L)'
;MLKNLKLKERLLIGYGIPVALFLGVAGLTYFTANKVFGTFQEVERVQNAIIGINEATVSGEKMIRSFRGYVAVQKEVFVDEYIAASEQFDEAIEILEELIIGEEQDDRLDKMKDVKNNFDLFAKNV
;
A
#
# COMPACT_ATOMS: atom_id res chain seq x y z
N MET A 1 39.95 -38.89 16.41
CA MET A 1 39.11 -38.65 17.61
C MET A 1 37.88 -39.56 17.72
N LEU A 2 37.28 -40.06 16.64
CA LEU A 2 36.07 -40.92 16.69
C LEU A 2 36.31 -42.40 17.05
N LYS A 3 37.56 -42.84 17.27
CA LYS A 3 37.91 -44.25 17.53
C LYS A 3 37.72 -44.68 18.99
N ASN A 4 37.64 -43.73 19.94
CA ASN A 4 37.53 -44.01 21.37
C ASN A 4 36.08 -43.97 21.89
N LEU A 5 35.10 -43.82 21.00
CA LEU A 5 33.68 -43.74 21.35
C LEU A 5 33.05 -45.13 21.37
N LYS A 6 32.15 -45.38 22.32
CA LYS A 6 31.38 -46.63 22.40
C LYS A 6 30.47 -46.75 21.17
N LEU A 7 30.18 -47.96 20.71
CA LEU A 7 29.38 -48.22 19.48
C LEU A 7 28.07 -47.42 19.42
N LYS A 8 27.40 -47.26 20.58
CA LYS A 8 26.17 -46.47 20.76
C LYS A 8 26.37 -44.98 20.42
N GLU A 9 27.47 -44.37 20.86
CA GLU A 9 27.80 -42.96 20.60
C GLU A 9 28.11 -42.74 19.12
N ARG A 10 28.78 -43.71 18.49
CA ARG A 10 29.10 -43.66 17.05
C ARG A 10 27.84 -43.75 16.17
N LEU A 11 26.87 -44.58 16.57
CA LEU A 11 25.55 -44.64 15.94
C LEU A 11 24.76 -43.33 16.13
N LEU A 12 24.75 -42.77 17.35
CA LEU A 12 24.07 -41.50 17.63
C LEU A 12 24.62 -40.34 16.80
N ILE A 13 25.94 -40.22 16.63
CA ILE A 13 26.55 -39.19 15.78
C ILE A 13 26.20 -39.41 14.31
N GLY A 14 26.21 -40.67 13.85
CA GLY A 14 25.87 -41.01 12.46
C GLY A 14 24.43 -40.63 12.09
N TYR A 15 23.46 -40.84 12.99
CA TYR A 15 22.06 -40.44 12.77
C TYR A 15 21.78 -38.97 13.12
N GLY A 16 22.55 -38.37 14.02
CA GLY A 16 22.40 -36.96 14.39
C GLY A 16 22.71 -35.99 13.26
N ILE A 17 23.67 -36.32 12.38
CA ILE A 17 24.03 -35.48 11.24
C ILE A 17 22.86 -35.30 10.26
N PRO A 18 22.21 -36.36 9.74
CA PRO A 18 21.01 -36.21 8.91
C PRO A 18 19.89 -35.43 9.59
N VAL A 19 19.63 -35.66 10.89
CA VAL A 19 18.59 -34.94 11.64
C VAL A 19 18.91 -33.45 11.73
N ALA A 20 20.16 -33.08 12.03
CA ALA A 20 20.59 -31.69 12.07
C ALA A 20 20.48 -31.02 10.70
N LEU A 21 20.81 -31.73 9.61
CA LEU A 21 20.63 -31.24 8.25
C LEU A 21 19.14 -31.00 7.92
N PHE A 22 18.25 -31.93 8.28
CA PHE A 22 16.81 -31.75 8.08
C PHE A 22 16.26 -30.56 8.87
N LEU A 23 16.66 -30.41 10.13
CA LEU A 23 16.30 -29.25 10.94
C LEU A 23 16.84 -27.94 10.34
N GLY A 24 18.06 -27.96 9.80
CA GLY A 24 18.66 -26.81 9.12
C GLY A 24 17.87 -26.40 7.87
N VAL A 25 17.51 -27.36 7.02
CA VAL A 25 16.66 -27.09 5.83
C VAL A 25 15.29 -26.58 6.25
N ALA A 26 14.64 -27.21 7.23
CA ALA A 26 13.33 -26.77 7.71
C ALA A 26 13.39 -25.33 8.26
N GLY A 27 14.45 -25.00 9.01
CA GLY A 27 14.71 -23.65 9.49
C GLY A 27 14.87 -22.65 8.35
N LEU A 28 15.71 -22.96 7.35
CA LEU A 28 15.87 -22.12 6.16
C LEU A 28 14.53 -21.89 5.44
N THR A 29 13.76 -22.95 5.21
CA THR A 29 12.46 -22.86 4.57
C THR A 29 11.50 -21.97 5.36
N TYR A 30 11.49 -22.08 6.69
CA TYR A 30 10.68 -21.21 7.56
C TYR A 30 11.06 -19.73 7.41
N PHE A 31 12.35 -19.40 7.44
CA PHE A 31 12.80 -18.02 7.24
C PHE A 31 12.48 -17.49 5.84
N THR A 32 12.64 -18.31 4.81
CA THR A 32 12.26 -17.94 3.44
C THR A 32 10.76 -17.69 3.32
N ALA A 33 9.92 -18.58 3.89
CA ALA A 33 8.47 -18.43 3.87
C ALA A 33 8.04 -17.12 4.56
N ASN A 34 8.61 -16.79 5.71
CA ASN A 34 8.31 -15.53 6.40
C ASN A 34 8.73 -14.30 5.60
N LYS A 35 9.88 -14.34 4.92
CA LYS A 35 10.31 -13.24 4.05
C LYS A 35 9.35 -13.05 2.87
N VAL A 36 8.90 -14.14 2.27
CA VAL A 36 7.92 -14.13 1.18
C VAL A 36 6.60 -13.54 1.66
N PHE A 37 6.12 -13.93 2.85
CA PHE A 37 4.91 -13.38 3.44
C PHE A 37 5.00 -11.87 3.66
N GLY A 38 6.10 -11.38 4.24
CA GLY A 38 6.32 -9.95 4.40
C GLY A 38 6.39 -9.19 3.05
N THR A 39 6.95 -9.81 2.02
CA THR A 39 6.97 -9.23 0.66
C THR A 39 5.56 -9.14 0.08
N PHE A 40 4.71 -10.16 0.28
CA PHE A 40 3.32 -10.11 -0.17
C PHE A 40 2.52 -9.00 0.52
N GLN A 41 2.69 -8.82 1.84
CA GLN A 41 2.05 -7.72 2.57
C GLN A 41 2.46 -6.35 2.03
N GLU A 42 3.74 -6.18 1.70
CA GLU A 42 4.23 -4.93 1.14
C GLU A 42 3.70 -4.68 -0.29
N VAL A 43 3.60 -5.72 -1.11
CA VAL A 43 2.98 -5.62 -2.45
C VAL A 43 1.50 -5.26 -2.34
N GLU A 44 0.77 -5.86 -1.42
CA GLU A 44 -0.65 -5.55 -1.15
C GLU A 44 -0.83 -4.09 -0.73
N ARG A 45 -0.01 -3.61 0.20
CA ARG A 45 0.00 -2.19 0.62
C ARG A 45 0.23 -1.26 -0.57
N VAL A 46 1.25 -1.52 -1.38
CA VAL A 46 1.56 -0.70 -2.56
C VAL A 46 0.43 -0.75 -3.60
N GLN A 47 -0.18 -1.91 -3.82
CA GLN A 47 -1.33 -2.04 -4.72
C GLN A 47 -2.52 -1.20 -4.24
N ASN A 48 -2.83 -1.24 -2.94
CA ASN A 48 -3.89 -0.43 -2.36
C ASN A 48 -3.57 1.07 -2.46
N ALA A 49 -2.30 1.46 -2.28
CA ALA A 49 -1.89 2.85 -2.46
C ALA A 49 -2.07 3.31 -3.92
N ILE A 50 -1.75 2.46 -4.91
CA ILE A 50 -1.98 2.77 -6.33
C ILE A 50 -3.47 2.93 -6.62
N ILE A 51 -4.32 2.09 -6.03
CA ILE A 51 -5.78 2.20 -6.17
C ILE A 51 -6.26 3.54 -5.60
N GLY A 52 -5.86 3.90 -4.38
CA GLY A 52 -6.23 5.17 -3.76
C GLY A 52 -5.77 6.40 -4.58
N ILE A 53 -4.55 6.37 -5.14
CA ILE A 53 -4.05 7.45 -6.02
C ILE A 53 -4.91 7.56 -7.28
N ASN A 54 -5.29 6.43 -7.87
CA ASN A 54 -6.13 6.42 -9.06
C ASN A 54 -7.55 6.92 -8.76
N GLU A 55 -8.11 6.57 -7.60
CA GLU A 55 -9.40 7.07 -7.13
C GLU A 55 -9.37 8.59 -6.92
N ALA A 56 -8.35 9.10 -6.22
CA ALA A 56 -8.13 10.54 -6.04
C ALA A 56 -7.95 11.28 -7.39
N THR A 57 -7.23 10.68 -8.33
CA THR A 57 -7.05 11.28 -9.67
C THR A 57 -8.37 11.35 -10.42
N VAL A 58 -9.14 10.26 -10.43
CA VAL A 58 -10.43 10.20 -11.11
C VAL A 58 -11.45 11.15 -10.49
N SER A 59 -11.50 11.24 -9.15
CA SER A 59 -12.39 12.18 -8.46
C SER A 59 -12.00 13.64 -8.70
N GLY A 60 -10.70 13.97 -8.69
CA GLY A 60 -10.22 15.30 -9.08
C GLY A 60 -10.61 15.69 -10.51
N GLU A 61 -10.46 14.80 -11.48
CA GLU A 61 -10.91 15.03 -12.86
C GLU A 61 -12.44 15.19 -12.97
N LYS A 62 -13.21 14.44 -12.15
CA LYS A 62 -14.67 14.64 -12.06
C LYS A 62 -14.99 16.03 -11.51
N MET A 63 -14.31 16.52 -10.47
CA MET A 63 -14.51 17.89 -9.95
C MET A 63 -14.31 18.93 -11.06
N ILE A 64 -13.22 18.82 -11.80
CA ILE A 64 -12.91 19.74 -12.92
C ILE A 64 -13.98 19.67 -14.00
N ARG A 65 -14.41 18.47 -14.38
CA ARG A 65 -15.46 18.25 -15.39
C ARG A 65 -16.79 18.85 -14.95
N SER A 66 -17.20 18.59 -13.71
CA SER A 66 -18.44 19.08 -13.13
C SER A 66 -18.45 20.61 -13.05
N PHE A 67 -17.35 21.20 -12.58
CA PHE A 67 -17.19 22.65 -12.57
C PHE A 67 -17.35 23.27 -13.98
N ARG A 68 -16.67 22.71 -14.98
CA ARG A 68 -16.80 23.16 -16.38
C ARG A 68 -18.24 22.99 -16.89
N GLY A 69 -18.92 21.91 -16.53
CA GLY A 69 -20.32 21.67 -16.84
C GLY A 69 -21.23 22.74 -16.25
N TYR A 70 -21.05 23.08 -14.98
CA TYR A 70 -21.80 24.14 -14.31
C TYR A 70 -21.57 25.49 -14.99
N VAL A 71 -20.32 25.87 -15.28
CA VAL A 71 -20.00 27.13 -15.98
C VAL A 71 -20.65 27.18 -17.36
N ALA A 72 -20.72 26.06 -18.08
CA ALA A 72 -21.25 26.01 -19.44
C ALA A 72 -22.79 26.13 -19.51
N VAL A 73 -23.52 25.52 -18.57
CA VAL A 73 -25.00 25.41 -18.68
C VAL A 73 -25.77 25.79 -17.42
N GLN A 74 -25.09 26.12 -16.32
CA GLN A 74 -25.66 26.61 -15.05
C GLN A 74 -26.76 25.70 -14.47
N LYS A 75 -26.54 24.39 -14.52
CA LYS A 75 -27.47 23.39 -13.95
C LYS A 75 -26.93 22.87 -12.62
N GLU A 76 -27.82 22.81 -11.63
CA GLU A 76 -27.50 22.36 -10.26
C GLU A 76 -26.90 20.94 -10.21
N VAL A 77 -27.28 20.06 -11.15
CA VAL A 77 -26.71 18.70 -11.23
C VAL A 77 -25.18 18.70 -11.26
N PHE A 78 -24.55 19.72 -11.85
CA PHE A 78 -23.10 19.83 -11.90
C PHE A 78 -22.49 20.32 -10.58
N VAL A 79 -23.26 21.02 -9.74
CA VAL A 79 -22.87 21.37 -8.37
C VAL A 79 -22.89 20.10 -7.51
N ASP A 80 -23.97 19.31 -7.61
CA ASP A 80 -24.09 18.04 -6.90
C ASP A 80 -22.97 17.06 -7.30
N GLU A 81 -22.70 16.92 -8.61
CA GLU A 81 -21.61 16.08 -9.11
C GLU A 81 -20.22 16.58 -8.68
N TYR A 82 -20.05 17.90 -8.49
CA TYR A 82 -18.81 18.47 -7.99
C TYR A 82 -18.60 18.09 -6.51
N ILE A 83 -19.63 18.28 -5.68
CA ILE A 83 -19.57 18.01 -4.24
C ILE A 83 -19.29 16.52 -4.01
N ALA A 84 -20.03 15.63 -4.70
CA ALA A 84 -19.81 14.19 -4.61
C ALA A 84 -18.40 13.77 -5.07
N ALA A 85 -17.86 14.44 -6.10
CA ALA A 85 -16.49 14.17 -6.54
C ALA A 85 -15.45 14.69 -5.53
N SER A 86 -15.70 15.83 -4.87
CA SER A 86 -14.85 16.33 -3.79
C SER A 86 -14.82 15.36 -2.61
N GLU A 87 -15.97 14.85 -2.18
CA GLU A 87 -16.05 13.87 -1.09
C GLU A 87 -15.30 12.58 -1.44
N GLN A 88 -15.46 12.07 -2.67
CA GLN A 88 -14.69 10.91 -3.16
C GLN A 88 -13.18 11.15 -3.22
N PHE A 89 -12.75 12.39 -3.45
CA PHE A 89 -11.34 12.76 -3.38
C PHE A 89 -10.84 12.68 -1.94
N ASP A 90 -11.58 13.30 -1.01
CA ASP A 90 -11.20 13.35 0.39
C ASP A 90 -11.14 11.93 1.02
N GLU A 91 -12.11 11.05 0.69
CA GLU A 91 -12.08 9.63 1.09
C GLU A 91 -10.84 8.89 0.55
N ALA A 92 -10.49 9.11 -0.72
CA ALA A 92 -9.32 8.48 -1.32
C ALA A 92 -8.00 8.96 -0.66
N ILE A 93 -7.95 10.23 -0.24
CA ILE A 93 -6.81 10.78 0.49
C ILE A 93 -6.69 10.15 1.89
N GLU A 94 -7.78 10.01 2.63
CA GLU A 94 -7.77 9.37 3.96
C GLU A 94 -7.22 7.94 3.88
N ILE A 95 -7.64 7.17 2.88
CA ILE A 95 -7.10 5.82 2.63
C ILE A 95 -5.59 5.87 2.33
N LEU A 96 -5.14 6.87 1.56
CA LEU A 96 -3.72 7.01 1.24
C LEU A 96 -2.86 7.36 2.45
N GLU A 97 -3.36 8.18 3.38
CA GLU A 97 -2.65 8.53 4.63
C GLU A 97 -2.30 7.30 5.47
N GLU A 98 -3.13 6.25 5.44
CA GLU A 98 -2.86 4.99 6.14
C GLU A 98 -1.87 4.08 5.40
N LEU A 99 -1.68 4.29 4.10
CA LEU A 99 -0.93 3.38 3.24
C LEU A 99 0.45 3.89 2.86
N ILE A 100 0.68 5.19 2.78
CA ILE A 100 1.96 5.76 2.38
C ILE A 100 3.03 5.58 3.45
N ILE A 101 4.29 5.48 3.01
CA ILE A 101 5.44 5.31 3.89
C ILE A 101 6.54 6.27 3.49
N GLY A 102 6.93 7.11 4.45
CA GLY A 102 8.10 7.97 4.35
C GLY A 102 7.77 9.39 3.92
N GLU A 103 8.60 10.32 4.39
CA GLU A 103 8.42 11.77 4.29
C GLU A 103 8.17 12.27 2.86
N GLU A 104 8.83 11.69 1.84
CA GLU A 104 8.60 12.11 0.44
C GLU A 104 7.19 11.80 -0.06
N GLN A 105 6.58 10.70 0.40
CA GLN A 105 5.21 10.33 -0.01
C GLN A 105 4.20 11.22 0.71
N ASP A 106 4.44 11.52 1.99
CA ASP A 106 3.63 12.45 2.79
C ASP A 106 3.62 13.84 2.13
N ASP A 107 4.81 14.37 1.79
CA ASP A 107 4.96 15.66 1.10
C ASP A 107 4.19 15.73 -0.23
N ARG A 108 4.11 14.60 -0.95
CA ARG A 108 3.38 14.52 -2.23
C ARG A 108 1.88 14.47 -1.99
N LEU A 109 1.43 13.74 -0.97
CA LEU A 109 0.02 13.68 -0.60
C LEU A 109 -0.48 15.05 -0.12
N ASP A 110 0.33 15.76 0.66
CA ASP A 110 0.04 17.13 1.08
C ASP A 110 -0.10 18.08 -0.10
N LYS A 111 0.79 17.97 -1.10
CA LYS A 111 0.64 18.74 -2.34
C LYS A 111 -0.65 18.41 -3.09
N MET A 112 -1.09 17.16 -3.10
CA MET A 112 -2.37 16.79 -3.72
C MET A 112 -3.55 17.45 -3.00
N LYS A 113 -3.56 17.42 -1.66
CA LYS A 113 -4.54 18.12 -0.82
C LYS A 113 -4.54 19.62 -1.10
N ASP A 114 -3.37 20.24 -1.15
CA ASP A 114 -3.23 21.68 -1.42
C ASP A 114 -3.78 22.07 -2.80
N VAL A 115 -3.48 21.29 -3.83
CA VAL A 115 -4.00 21.55 -5.19
C VAL A 115 -5.53 21.47 -5.20
N LYS A 116 -6.11 20.45 -4.56
CA LYS A 116 -7.58 20.30 -4.46
C LYS A 116 -8.20 21.47 -3.69
N ASN A 117 -7.64 21.83 -2.53
CA ASN A 117 -8.12 22.95 -1.71
C ASN A 117 -8.06 24.29 -2.45
N ASN A 118 -6.98 24.55 -3.18
CA ASN A 118 -6.86 25.75 -4.01
C ASN A 118 -7.90 25.77 -5.14
N PHE A 119 -8.19 24.61 -5.75
CA PHE A 119 -9.22 24.49 -6.77
C PHE A 119 -10.62 24.70 -6.18
N ASP A 120 -10.93 24.15 -5.00
CA ASP A 120 -12.19 24.39 -4.28
C ASP A 120 -12.40 25.88 -3.97
N LEU A 121 -11.35 26.56 -3.50
CA LEU A 121 -11.41 28.00 -3.25
C LEU A 121 -11.67 28.77 -4.54
N PHE A 122 -11.02 28.41 -5.63
CA PHE A 122 -11.28 29.02 -6.93
C PHE A 122 -12.73 28.79 -7.38
N ALA A 123 -13.21 27.55 -7.33
CA ALA A 123 -14.55 27.19 -7.79
C ALA A 123 -15.67 27.89 -7.02
N LYS A 124 -15.48 28.14 -5.71
CA LYS A 124 -16.44 28.89 -4.87
C LYS A 124 -16.52 30.38 -5.18
N ASN A 125 -15.52 30.93 -5.88
CA ASN A 125 -15.42 32.36 -6.19
C ASN A 125 -15.83 32.70 -7.64
N VAL A 126 -16.24 31.70 -8.43
CA VAL A 126 -16.71 31.85 -9.82
C VAL A 126 -18.22 31.68 -9.87
#